data_AF-A0A1Y1I6L1-F1
#
_entry.id   AF-A0A1Y1I6L1-F1
#
_cell.length_a   1.000
_cell.length_b   1.000
_cell.length_c   1.000
_cell.angle_alpha   90.00
_cell.angle_beta   90.00
_cell.angle_gamma   90.00
#
_symmetry.space_group_name_H-M   'P 1'
#
loop_
_entity.id
_entity.type
_entity.pdbx_description
1 polymer ?
#
loop_
_entity_poly.entity_id
_entity_poly.type
_entity_poly.pdbx_seq_one_letter_code
_entity_poly.pdbx_strand_id
1 'polypeptide(L)'
;MGRKSSGPRRRSLRAVRVEDLSPAAPQPEEEEPVDVKVPVGFVGETSDTVFSVRKLLPAPSVLVTVTLPKPLGIVFEESRIRKRVVVADLIPGGNAEQAARVVQMFGTVRTSGRDGASARTGAAVQKGDVLRGLTTTQCIVDLFGVRAPRRASVYFDTKNRRWGEIMGAFGAVKVSDGEITLVLERKLERDQAPR
;
A
#
# COMPACT_ATOMS: atom_id res chain seq x y z
N MET A 1 7.16 -51.10 69.77
CA MET A 1 7.98 -49.90 70.07
C MET A 1 8.82 -49.56 68.85
N GLY A 2 8.33 -48.68 67.98
CA GLY A 2 8.97 -48.33 66.70
C GLY A 2 9.47 -46.89 66.69
N ARG A 3 10.78 -46.72 66.50
CA ARG A 3 11.52 -45.45 66.57
C ARG A 3 11.13 -44.49 65.44
N LYS A 4 10.90 -43.21 65.78
CA LYS A 4 10.79 -42.09 64.84
C LYS A 4 12.19 -41.67 64.38
N SER A 5 12.48 -41.73 63.08
CA SER A 5 13.69 -41.16 62.47
C SER A 5 13.37 -39.81 61.81
N SER A 6 13.82 -38.72 62.43
CA SER A 6 13.76 -37.37 61.88
C SER A 6 14.91 -37.14 60.88
N GLY A 7 14.59 -37.05 59.59
CA GLY A 7 15.53 -36.69 58.54
C GLY A 7 15.77 -35.18 58.44
N PRO A 8 16.95 -34.72 57.99
CA PRO A 8 17.34 -33.32 58.03
C PRO A 8 16.73 -32.50 56.89
N ARG A 9 16.28 -31.28 57.22
CA ARG A 9 15.74 -30.29 56.28
C ARG A 9 16.85 -29.75 55.38
N ARG A 10 16.86 -30.18 54.11
CA ARG A 10 17.68 -29.55 53.05
C ARG A 10 17.14 -28.15 52.75
N ARG A 11 17.93 -27.11 53.05
CA ARG A 11 17.71 -25.74 52.57
C ARG A 11 17.99 -25.70 51.07
N SER A 12 16.93 -25.59 50.27
CA SER A 12 17.01 -25.26 48.85
C SER A 12 17.49 -23.80 48.71
N LEU A 13 18.70 -23.62 48.17
CA LEU A 13 19.15 -22.34 47.64
C LEU A 13 18.40 -22.11 46.32
N ARG A 14 17.43 -21.18 46.32
CA ARG A 14 16.83 -20.67 45.09
C ARG A 14 17.87 -19.82 44.38
N ALA A 15 18.39 -20.34 43.26
CA ALA A 15 19.10 -19.53 42.30
C ALA A 15 18.13 -18.47 41.75
N VAL A 16 18.40 -17.20 42.05
CA VAL A 16 17.73 -16.07 41.42
C VAL A 16 18.22 -16.07 39.98
N ARG A 17 17.39 -16.57 39.07
CA ARG A 17 17.60 -16.47 37.63
C ARG A 17 17.44 -14.99 37.30
N VAL A 18 18.56 -14.33 37.00
CA VAL A 18 18.57 -13.00 36.41
C VAL A 18 17.89 -13.17 35.06
N GLU A 19 16.59 -12.90 35.00
CA GLU A 19 15.85 -12.86 33.76
C GLU A 19 16.49 -11.74 32.92
N ASP A 20 17.04 -12.17 31.79
CA ASP A 20 17.54 -11.32 30.74
C ASP A 20 16.51 -10.21 30.47
N LEU A 21 16.86 -8.99 30.88
CA LEU A 21 16.25 -7.75 30.41
C LEU A 21 16.59 -7.63 28.92
N SER A 22 15.91 -8.44 28.11
CA SER A 22 15.91 -8.31 26.66
C SER A 22 15.40 -6.90 26.36
N PRO A 23 16.17 -6.04 25.67
CA PRO A 23 15.73 -4.69 25.38
C PRO A 23 14.41 -4.79 24.63
N ALA A 24 13.37 -4.18 25.21
CA ALA A 24 12.04 -4.12 24.59
C ALA A 24 12.21 -3.65 23.15
N ALA A 25 11.76 -4.47 22.20
CA ALA A 25 11.81 -4.12 20.79
C ALA A 25 11.18 -2.73 20.62
N PRO A 26 11.81 -1.82 19.87
CA PRO A 26 11.28 -0.48 19.66
C PRO A 26 9.83 -0.61 19.19
N GLN A 27 8.90 -0.05 19.98
CA GLN A 27 7.50 0.02 19.60
C GLN A 27 7.44 0.75 18.25
N PRO A 28 6.81 0.19 17.22
CA PRO A 28 6.71 0.87 15.94
C PRO A 28 5.98 2.19 16.18
N GLU A 29 6.70 3.30 16.08
CA GLU A 29 6.11 4.63 16.09
C GLU A 29 5.01 4.62 15.03
N GLU A 30 3.76 4.90 15.44
CA GLU A 30 2.63 4.87 14.54
C GLU A 30 2.79 6.02 13.53
N GLU A 31 3.36 5.71 12.36
CA GLU A 31 3.53 6.71 11.30
C GLU A 31 2.17 7.33 10.94
N GLU A 32 2.13 8.66 10.93
CA GLU A 32 0.93 9.43 10.61
C GLU A 32 0.40 9.08 9.21
N PRO A 33 -0.92 8.96 9.04
CA PRO A 33 -1.49 8.67 7.73
C PRO A 33 -1.24 9.84 6.77
N VAL A 34 -0.96 9.50 5.51
CA VAL A 34 -0.72 10.48 4.44
C VAL A 34 -1.98 10.63 3.60
N ASP A 35 -2.40 11.87 3.40
CA ASP A 35 -3.54 12.18 2.55
C ASP A 35 -3.16 12.10 1.06
N VAL A 36 -3.97 11.35 0.31
CA VAL A 36 -3.82 11.15 -1.13
C VAL A 36 -5.10 11.55 -1.85
N LYS A 37 -4.98 12.34 -2.92
CA LYS A 37 -6.11 12.69 -3.78
C LYS A 37 -6.28 11.61 -4.85
N VAL A 38 -7.49 11.06 -4.95
CA VAL A 38 -7.84 10.03 -5.93
C VAL A 38 -9.16 10.41 -6.60
N PRO A 39 -9.24 10.42 -7.94
CA PRO A 39 -10.47 10.68 -8.66
C PRO A 39 -11.44 9.49 -8.53
N VAL A 40 -12.60 9.73 -7.94
CA VAL A 40 -13.67 8.73 -7.77
C VAL A 40 -15.02 9.37 -8.12
N GLY A 41 -16.02 8.55 -8.44
CA GLY A 41 -17.34 9.03 -8.89
C GLY A 41 -17.92 8.16 -10.00
N PHE A 42 -18.99 8.61 -10.65
CA PHE A 42 -19.49 7.90 -11.84
C PHE A 42 -18.48 7.97 -12.97
N VAL A 43 -18.39 6.93 -13.80
CA VAL A 43 -17.51 6.93 -14.97
C VAL A 43 -17.91 8.10 -15.89
N GLY A 44 -16.95 8.99 -16.18
CA GLY A 44 -17.16 10.25 -16.91
C GLY A 44 -17.47 11.48 -16.03
N GLU A 45 -17.76 11.27 -14.74
CA GLU A 45 -18.13 12.31 -13.75
C GLU A 45 -17.36 12.08 -12.44
N THR A 46 -16.04 12.00 -12.51
CA THR A 46 -15.18 11.78 -11.34
C THR A 46 -14.73 13.10 -10.70
N SER A 47 -14.61 13.12 -9.37
CA SER A 47 -14.06 14.23 -8.60
C SER A 47 -12.96 13.74 -7.67
N ASP A 48 -11.92 14.56 -7.46
CA ASP A 48 -10.86 14.27 -6.50
C ASP A 48 -11.42 14.14 -5.08
N THR A 49 -11.27 12.96 -4.49
CA THR A 49 -11.57 12.70 -3.08
C THR A 49 -10.28 12.42 -2.34
N VAL A 50 -10.15 12.94 -1.12
CA VAL A 50 -8.98 12.72 -0.27
C VAL A 50 -9.17 11.43 0.53
N PHE A 51 -8.17 10.56 0.50
CA PHE A 51 -8.10 9.33 1.27
C PHE A 51 -6.85 9.34 2.14
N SER A 52 -6.97 8.95 3.40
CA SER A 52 -5.82 8.86 4.31
C SER A 52 -5.21 7.45 4.25
N VAL A 53 -3.98 7.36 3.73
CA VAL A 53 -3.27 6.09 3.48
C VAL A 53 -2.06 5.98 4.39
N ARG A 54 -1.99 4.88 5.15
CA ARG A 54 -0.82 4.56 5.99
C ARG A 54 0.29 3.93 5.16
N LYS A 55 1.53 4.35 5.41
CA LYS A 55 2.74 3.72 4.86
C LYS A 55 2.95 2.32 5.45
N LEU A 56 3.64 1.46 4.72
CA LEU A 56 4.01 0.10 5.12
C LEU A 56 5.52 -0.14 5.05
N LEU A 57 6.23 0.60 4.20
CA LEU A 57 7.66 0.49 4.08
C LEU A 57 8.32 1.31 5.19
N PRO A 58 9.36 0.76 5.85
CA PRO A 58 10.16 1.54 6.78
C PRO A 58 10.70 2.80 6.12
N ALA A 59 10.71 3.90 6.87
CA ALA A 59 11.29 5.15 6.43
C ALA A 59 12.76 4.98 5.97
N PRO A 60 13.20 5.72 4.93
CA PRO A 60 12.43 6.71 4.18
C PRO A 60 11.58 6.09 3.05
N SER A 61 10.29 6.40 3.01
CA SER A 61 9.36 5.99 1.96
C SER A 61 8.36 7.10 1.63
N VAL A 62 7.83 7.10 0.41
CA VAL A 62 6.90 8.11 -0.10
C VAL A 62 5.73 7.47 -0.83
N LEU A 63 4.54 8.05 -0.68
CA LEU A 63 3.38 7.67 -1.49
C LEU A 63 3.39 8.42 -2.82
N VAL A 64 3.03 7.71 -3.88
CA VAL A 64 3.01 8.18 -5.26
C VAL A 64 1.66 7.83 -5.86
N THR A 65 1.00 8.83 -6.44
CA THR A 65 -0.27 8.63 -7.15
C THR A 65 -0.01 8.67 -8.65
N VAL A 66 -0.33 7.58 -9.35
CA VAL A 66 -0.07 7.40 -10.78
C VAL A 66 -1.35 7.03 -11.51
N THR A 67 -1.75 7.82 -12.49
CA THR A 67 -2.92 7.54 -13.33
C THR A 67 -2.47 7.06 -14.70
N LEU A 68 -3.00 5.92 -15.16
CA LEU A 68 -2.62 5.28 -16.42
C LEU A 68 -3.82 4.71 -17.18
N PRO A 69 -3.83 4.78 -18.52
CA PRO A 69 -4.84 4.11 -19.34
C PRO A 69 -4.64 2.58 -19.37
N LYS A 70 -5.73 1.83 -19.61
CA LYS A 70 -5.66 0.38 -19.85
C LYS A 70 -5.28 0.07 -21.31
N PRO A 71 -4.53 -1.03 -21.57
CA PRO A 71 -3.87 -1.91 -20.58
C PRO A 71 -2.72 -1.20 -19.86
N LEU A 72 -2.53 -1.45 -18.56
CA LEU A 72 -1.56 -0.70 -17.75
C LEU A 72 -0.11 -0.89 -18.21
N GLY A 73 0.26 -2.10 -18.67
CA GLY A 73 1.64 -2.42 -18.98
C GLY A 73 2.51 -2.66 -17.74
N ILE A 74 1.93 -3.16 -16.64
CA ILE A 74 2.63 -3.41 -15.37
C ILE A 74 2.50 -4.89 -15.03
N VAL A 75 3.61 -5.50 -14.62
CA VAL A 75 3.65 -6.85 -14.04
C VAL A 75 3.66 -6.71 -12.52
N PHE A 76 2.60 -7.19 -11.88
CA PHE A 76 2.51 -7.26 -10.41
C PHE A 76 2.90 -8.64 -9.90
N GLU A 77 3.48 -8.69 -8.71
CA GLU A 77 3.78 -9.93 -7.99
C GLU A 77 3.36 -9.83 -6.53
N GLU A 78 2.90 -10.94 -5.95
CA GLU A 78 2.69 -11.05 -4.50
C GLU A 78 3.99 -11.47 -3.80
N SER A 79 4.56 -10.57 -3.00
CA SER A 79 5.65 -10.94 -2.10
C SER A 79 5.10 -11.83 -0.98
N ARG A 80 5.28 -13.14 -1.10
CA ARG A 80 4.80 -14.13 -0.10
C ARG A 80 5.36 -13.89 1.31
N ILE A 81 6.60 -13.41 1.39
CA ILE A 81 7.29 -13.14 2.66
C ILE A 81 6.65 -11.93 3.36
N ARG A 82 6.33 -10.89 2.60
CA ARG A 82 5.88 -9.60 3.14
C ARG A 82 4.37 -9.35 2.95
N LYS A 83 3.65 -10.34 2.40
CA LYS A 83 2.20 -10.34 2.10
C LYS A 83 1.72 -9.04 1.47
N ARG A 84 2.42 -8.60 0.42
CA ARG A 84 2.14 -7.33 -0.25
C ARG A 84 2.34 -7.45 -1.76
N VAL A 85 1.63 -6.61 -2.50
CA VAL A 85 1.71 -6.54 -3.95
C VAL A 85 2.79 -5.54 -4.34
N VAL A 86 3.73 -6.00 -5.17
CA VAL A 86 4.85 -5.20 -5.67
C VAL A 86 4.82 -5.12 -7.18
N VAL A 87 5.33 -4.02 -7.73
CA VAL A 87 5.62 -3.89 -9.15
C VAL A 87 6.88 -4.70 -9.45
N ALA A 88 6.73 -5.84 -10.10
CA ALA A 88 7.83 -6.73 -10.46
C ALA A 88 8.54 -6.26 -11.74
N ASP A 89 7.79 -5.81 -12.74
CA ASP A 89 8.33 -5.29 -13.98
C ASP A 89 7.36 -4.38 -14.73
N LEU A 90 7.85 -3.70 -15.76
CA LEU A 90 7.06 -2.97 -16.73
C LEU A 90 7.11 -3.69 -18.09
N ILE A 91 5.97 -3.79 -18.78
CA ILE A 91 5.90 -4.43 -20.09
C ILE A 91 6.53 -3.49 -21.13
N PRO A 92 7.54 -3.95 -21.91
CA PRO A 92 8.15 -3.13 -22.95
C PRO A 92 7.13 -2.64 -23.98
N GLY A 93 7.20 -1.35 -24.30
CA GLY A 93 6.25 -0.64 -25.16
C GLY A 93 4.91 -0.32 -24.51
N GLY A 94 4.66 -0.76 -23.27
CA GLY A 94 3.39 -0.57 -22.57
C GLY A 94 3.20 0.84 -22.02
N ASN A 95 1.94 1.18 -21.66
CA ASN A 95 1.57 2.50 -21.18
C ASN A 95 2.39 2.96 -19.95
N ALA A 96 2.61 2.08 -18.97
CA ALA A 96 3.43 2.40 -17.81
C ALA A 96 4.90 2.69 -18.15
N GLU A 97 5.50 1.92 -19.07
CA GLU A 97 6.89 2.17 -19.50
C GLU A 97 6.99 3.49 -20.28
N GLN A 98 6.05 3.76 -21.18
CA GLN A 98 6.00 5.03 -21.92
C GLN A 98 5.84 6.22 -20.97
N ALA A 99 4.93 6.14 -20.00
CA ALA A 99 4.76 7.17 -18.97
C ALA A 99 6.04 7.36 -18.15
N ALA A 100 6.76 6.28 -17.81
CA ALA A 100 8.05 6.36 -17.13
C ALA A 100 9.11 7.09 -17.97
N ARG A 101 9.19 6.81 -19.27
CA ARG A 101 10.10 7.53 -20.18
C ARG A 101 9.78 9.01 -20.28
N VAL A 102 8.49 9.37 -20.37
CA VAL A 102 8.06 10.78 -20.40
C VAL A 102 8.44 11.50 -19.10
N VAL A 103 8.21 10.89 -17.94
CA VAL A 103 8.61 11.47 -16.65
C VAL A 103 10.14 11.56 -16.54
N GLN A 104 10.90 10.62 -17.10
CA GLN A 104 12.36 10.71 -17.11
C GLN A 104 12.88 11.86 -17.99
N MET A 105 12.23 12.13 -19.13
CA MET A 105 12.65 13.18 -20.06
C MET A 105 12.20 14.59 -19.65
N PHE A 106 11.00 14.71 -19.08
CA PHE A 106 10.33 16.00 -18.84
C PHE A 106 9.97 16.26 -17.38
N GLY A 107 10.24 15.31 -16.48
CA GLY A 107 9.68 15.31 -15.13
C GLY A 107 10.22 16.41 -14.23
N THR A 108 9.44 17.47 -14.06
CA THR A 108 9.41 18.23 -12.80
C THR A 108 8.39 17.53 -11.90
N VAL A 109 8.86 16.71 -10.95
CA VAL A 109 7.97 16.08 -9.97
C VAL A 109 7.35 17.18 -9.11
N ARG A 110 6.05 17.44 -9.31
CA ARG A 110 5.32 18.41 -8.50
C ARG A 110 4.91 17.74 -7.18
N THR A 111 5.51 18.18 -6.08
CA THR A 111 5.01 17.89 -4.74
C THR A 111 3.74 18.71 -4.53
N SER A 112 2.58 18.06 -4.55
CA SER A 112 1.29 18.71 -4.28
C SER A 112 1.10 18.85 -2.76
N GLY A 113 1.86 19.73 -2.13
CA GLY A 113 1.75 20.04 -0.71
C GLY A 113 2.83 21.02 -0.26
N ARG A 114 2.44 22.02 0.53
CA ARG A 114 3.36 22.96 1.21
C ARG A 114 4.04 22.31 2.42
N ASP A 115 3.50 21.17 2.87
CA ASP A 115 3.93 20.41 4.03
C ASP A 115 4.44 19.03 3.55
N GLY A 116 5.61 18.62 4.03
CA GLY A 116 6.39 17.47 3.54
C GLY A 116 5.74 16.07 3.65
N ALA A 117 4.43 15.99 3.93
CA ALA A 117 3.67 14.76 4.09
C ALA A 117 2.84 14.34 2.86
N SER A 118 2.61 15.21 1.87
CA SER A 118 1.72 14.88 0.74
C SER A 118 2.30 13.86 -0.25
N ALA A 119 1.44 13.01 -0.81
CA ALA A 119 1.82 12.11 -1.90
C ALA A 119 2.29 12.85 -3.15
N ARG A 120 3.28 12.28 -3.85
CA ARG A 120 3.79 12.83 -5.11
C ARG A 120 2.81 12.50 -6.24
N THR A 121 2.25 13.52 -6.86
CA THR A 121 1.37 13.40 -8.03
C THR A 121 2.17 13.56 -9.32
N GLY A 122 1.81 12.80 -10.36
CA GLY A 122 2.45 12.90 -11.68
C GLY A 122 3.83 12.22 -11.76
N ALA A 123 4.15 11.32 -10.82
CA ALA A 123 5.29 10.43 -10.99
C ALA A 123 4.89 9.21 -11.83
N ALA A 124 5.89 8.50 -12.35
CA ALA A 124 5.67 7.24 -13.05
C ALA A 124 5.83 6.04 -12.12
N VAL A 125 5.24 4.92 -12.50
CA VAL A 125 5.42 3.62 -11.83
C VAL A 125 6.87 3.16 -11.96
N GLN A 126 7.45 2.64 -10.87
CA GLN A 126 8.78 2.07 -10.84
C GLN A 126 8.77 0.64 -10.33
N LYS A 127 9.74 -0.16 -10.80
CA LYS A 127 9.98 -1.50 -10.28
C LYS A 127 10.31 -1.44 -8.79
N GLY A 128 9.68 -2.31 -8.01
CA GLY A 128 9.80 -2.35 -6.54
C GLY A 128 8.78 -1.50 -5.78
N ASP A 129 8.00 -0.64 -6.47
CA ASP A 129 6.89 0.08 -5.85
C ASP A 129 5.87 -0.91 -5.24
N VAL A 130 5.33 -0.58 -4.07
CA VAL A 130 4.33 -1.39 -3.37
C VAL A 130 2.94 -0.82 -3.64
N LEU A 131 2.00 -1.63 -4.11
CA LEU A 131 0.63 -1.20 -4.34
C LEU A 131 -0.11 -1.00 -3.01
N ARG A 132 -0.59 0.22 -2.76
CA ARG A 132 -1.36 0.61 -1.57
C ARG A 132 -2.85 0.78 -1.84
N GLY A 133 -3.20 1.12 -3.07
CA GLY A 133 -4.59 1.25 -3.50
C GLY A 133 -4.70 1.36 -5.00
N LEU A 134 -5.90 1.15 -5.52
CA LEU A 134 -6.23 1.44 -6.91
C LEU A 134 -7.65 1.96 -7.02
N THR A 135 -7.96 2.62 -8.12
CA THR A 135 -9.34 2.84 -8.54
C THR A 135 -9.85 1.58 -9.22
N THR A 136 -11.02 1.11 -8.78
CA THR A 136 -11.76 0.00 -9.40
C THR A 136 -13.15 0.49 -9.80
N THR A 137 -13.87 -0.27 -10.61
CA THR A 137 -15.22 0.09 -11.02
C THR A 137 -16.25 -0.90 -10.49
N GLN A 138 -17.32 -0.34 -9.93
CA GLN A 138 -18.48 -1.09 -9.46
C GLN A 138 -19.72 -0.71 -10.28
N CYS A 139 -20.64 -1.66 -10.44
CA CYS A 139 -21.94 -1.40 -11.07
C CYS A 139 -22.95 -1.05 -9.99
N ILE A 140 -23.51 0.15 -10.05
CA ILE A 140 -24.59 0.60 -9.17
C ILE A 140 -25.90 0.38 -9.92
N VAL A 141 -26.74 -0.50 -9.36
CA VAL A 141 -28.09 -0.77 -9.84
C VAL A 141 -29.09 -0.11 -8.89
N ASP A 142 -30.14 0.47 -9.45
CA ASP A 142 -31.27 0.95 -8.65
C ASP A 142 -32.13 -0.25 -8.25
N LEU A 143 -32.53 -0.33 -6.98
CA LEU A 143 -33.26 -1.46 -6.40
C LEU A 143 -34.59 -1.72 -7.13
N PHE A 144 -35.18 -0.67 -7.73
CA PHE A 144 -36.44 -0.75 -8.47
C PHE A 144 -36.26 -0.70 -10.00
N GLY A 145 -35.02 -0.68 -10.49
CA GLY A 145 -34.74 -0.62 -11.94
C GLY A 145 -35.23 0.66 -12.62
N VAL A 146 -35.59 1.70 -11.86
CA VAL A 146 -36.08 2.98 -12.42
C VAL A 146 -34.97 3.69 -13.19
N ARG A 147 -33.71 3.47 -12.80
CA ARG A 147 -32.53 4.00 -13.49
C ARG A 147 -31.70 2.89 -14.09
N ALA A 148 -31.20 3.13 -15.31
CA ALA A 148 -30.26 2.24 -15.96
C ALA A 148 -29.00 2.05 -15.07
N PRO A 149 -28.41 0.84 -15.02
CA PRO A 149 -27.19 0.59 -14.27
C PRO A 149 -26.08 1.56 -14.67
N ARG A 150 -25.42 2.17 -13.68
CA ARG A 150 -24.28 3.07 -13.90
C ARG A 150 -23.02 2.48 -13.29
N ARG A 151 -21.88 2.68 -13.95
CA ARG A 151 -20.57 2.29 -13.42
C ARG A 151 -19.98 3.45 -12.63
N ALA A 152 -19.42 3.15 -11.46
CA ALA A 152 -18.75 4.12 -10.61
C ALA A 152 -17.32 3.67 -10.34
N SER A 153 -16.37 4.59 -10.53
CA SER A 153 -14.99 4.48 -10.06
C SER A 153 -14.96 4.70 -8.55
N VAL A 154 -14.37 3.75 -7.83
CA VAL A 154 -14.22 3.79 -6.37
C VAL A 154 -12.79 3.46 -5.98
N TYR A 155 -12.34 4.03 -4.87
CA TYR A 155 -11.05 3.71 -4.30
C TYR A 155 -11.09 2.35 -3.61
N PHE A 156 -10.16 1.48 -3.97
CA PHE A 156 -9.96 0.15 -3.38
C PHE A 156 -8.62 0.14 -2.65
N ASP A 157 -8.68 0.13 -1.32
CA ASP A 157 -7.51 -0.05 -0.45
C ASP A 157 -7.03 -1.52 -0.50
N THR A 158 -5.74 -1.73 -0.76
CA THR A 158 -5.13 -3.07 -0.82
C THR A 158 -4.66 -3.56 0.54
N LYS A 159 -4.69 -2.74 1.60
CA LYS A 159 -4.28 -3.13 2.94
C LYS A 159 -5.07 -4.36 3.41
N ASN A 160 -4.35 -5.40 3.82
CA ASN A 160 -4.91 -6.66 4.32
C ASN A 160 -5.82 -7.40 3.32
N ARG A 161 -5.77 -7.07 2.03
CA ARG A 161 -6.50 -7.78 0.97
C ARG A 161 -5.70 -8.96 0.45
N ARG A 162 -6.40 -10.01 0.03
CA ARG A 162 -5.77 -11.18 -0.59
C ARG A 162 -5.42 -10.88 -2.04
N TRP A 163 -4.37 -11.50 -2.57
CA TRP A 163 -3.99 -11.38 -3.98
C TRP A 163 -5.16 -11.52 -4.95
N GLY A 164 -6.01 -12.54 -4.76
CA GLY A 164 -7.18 -12.77 -5.61
C GLY A 164 -8.19 -11.63 -5.60
N GLU A 165 -8.38 -10.94 -4.46
CA GLU A 165 -9.27 -9.78 -4.36
C GLU A 165 -8.69 -8.58 -5.11
N ILE A 166 -7.38 -8.37 -4.99
CA ILE A 166 -6.66 -7.28 -5.68
C ILE A 166 -6.70 -7.50 -7.19
N MET A 167 -6.40 -8.72 -7.66
CA MET A 167 -6.51 -9.06 -9.08
C MET A 167 -7.96 -9.00 -9.59
N GLY A 168 -8.93 -9.38 -8.75
CA GLY A 168 -10.36 -9.22 -9.03
C GLY A 168 -10.74 -7.74 -9.21
N ALA A 169 -10.22 -6.84 -8.37
CA ALA A 169 -10.41 -5.40 -8.53
C ALA A 169 -9.81 -4.89 -9.85
N PHE A 170 -8.61 -5.32 -10.23
CA PHE A 170 -8.05 -5.01 -11.55
C PHE A 170 -8.90 -5.54 -12.71
N GLY A 171 -9.47 -6.74 -12.57
CA GLY A 171 -10.33 -7.37 -13.57
C GLY A 171 -11.70 -6.71 -13.71
N ALA A 172 -12.22 -6.06 -12.65
CA ALA A 172 -13.50 -5.37 -12.67
C ALA A 172 -13.50 -4.14 -13.59
N VAL A 173 -12.34 -3.49 -13.73
CA VAL A 173 -12.18 -2.31 -14.59
C VAL A 173 -12.13 -2.71 -16.06
N LYS A 174 -12.91 -2.04 -16.90
CA LYS A 174 -12.92 -2.22 -18.36
C LYS A 174 -12.13 -1.10 -19.03
N VAL A 175 -11.66 -1.33 -20.26
CA VAL A 175 -11.00 -0.28 -21.06
C VAL A 175 -11.93 0.92 -21.29
N SER A 176 -13.24 0.67 -21.45
CA SER A 176 -14.27 1.71 -21.59
C SER A 176 -14.47 2.58 -20.35
N ASP A 177 -13.95 2.17 -19.18
CA ASP A 177 -14.09 2.94 -17.94
C ASP A 177 -13.08 4.09 -17.85
N GLY A 178 -12.08 4.13 -18.76
CA GLY A 178 -11.04 5.14 -18.79
C GLY A 178 -9.77 4.72 -18.05
N GLU A 179 -9.12 5.71 -17.44
CA GLU A 179 -7.85 5.55 -16.75
C GLU A 179 -8.03 4.97 -15.34
N ILE A 180 -6.97 4.32 -14.85
CA ILE A 180 -6.88 3.81 -13.48
C ILE A 180 -5.83 4.63 -12.75
N THR A 181 -6.23 5.20 -11.62
CA THR A 181 -5.32 5.73 -10.61
C THR A 181 -4.84 4.63 -9.67
N LEU A 182 -3.53 4.51 -9.52
CA LEU A 182 -2.82 3.66 -8.58
C LEU A 182 -2.22 4.53 -7.47
N VAL A 183 -2.32 4.07 -6.23
CA VAL A 183 -1.58 4.62 -5.10
C VAL A 183 -0.48 3.63 -4.76
N LEU A 184 0.76 4.05 -4.96
CA LEU A 184 1.97 3.26 -4.80
C LEU A 184 2.81 3.81 -3.65
N GLU A 185 3.55 2.95 -2.98
CA GLU A 185 4.54 3.34 -1.98
C GLU A 185 5.93 2.97 -2.46
N ARG A 186 6.80 3.98 -2.50
CA ARG A 186 8.17 3.87 -2.99
C ARG A 186 9.15 4.01 -1.85
N LYS A 187 10.10 3.10 -1.77
CA LYS A 187 11.26 3.26 -0.89
C LYS A 187 12.16 4.34 -1.48
N LEU A 188 12.54 5.32 -0.66
CA LEU A 188 13.55 6.29 -1.05
C LEU A 188 14.94 5.69 -0.75
N GLU A 189 15.86 5.84 -1.69
CA GLU A 189 17.28 5.62 -1.39
C GLU A 189 17.76 6.70 -0.42
N ARG A 190 18.73 6.36 0.45
CA ARG A 190 19.21 7.29 1.50
C ARG A 190 19.67 8.63 0.94
N ASP A 191 20.19 8.65 -0.30
CA ASP A 191 20.67 9.87 -0.97
C ASP A 191 19.52 10.74 -1.54
N GLN A 192 18.30 10.22 -1.58
CA GLN A 192 17.10 10.89 -2.11
C GLN A 192 16.09 11.25 -1.01
N ALA A 193 16.41 10.96 0.26
CA ALA A 193 15.61 11.41 1.38
C ALA A 193 15.72 12.94 1.49
N PRO A 194 14.60 13.67 1.64
CA PRO A 194 14.67 15.09 1.98
C PRO A 194 15.45 15.21 3.30
N ARG A 195 16.53 15.99 3.28
CA ARG A 195 17.29 16.35 4.48
C ARG A 195 16.46 17.24 5.39
#